data_AF-A0A368TY33-F1
#
_entry.id   AF-A0A368TY33-F1
#
_cell.length_a   1.000
_cell.length_b   1.000
_cell.length_c   1.000
_cell.angle_alpha   90.00
_cell.angle_beta   90.00
_cell.angle_gamma   90.00
#
_symmetry.space_group_name_H-M   'P 1'
#
loop_
_entity.id
_entity.type
_entity.pdbx_description
1 polymer ?
#
loop_
_entity_poly.entity_id
_entity_poly.type
_entity_poly.pdbx_seq_one_letter_code
_entity_poly.pdbx_strand_id
1 'polypeptide(L)'
;MTQHRFSGRLMTLAYCLSLLLIAVYTLWLYAMGEYQQLLLTAFVMLIMLATLLLHLGQGLQAYSPRVLALGCTFLLVIFALHQRPETSILWVGLPITATFLLLPLWAAFIISLGMIPVWYWLPLGSQLGWDTAWGYLTLVLLLALPRGEHVRRRALLRATDPNDSECDAYHIDTLNERLRSEYQRAAMLNQQLAVLVIHLPQLDMAGEQFGNRARLALLEALCTDVYGGCREHDILGRAGPTTFWLVLPDTSESGALLVRERLQRSLSQRVLVETGQLEVRIAACLPSRQELFARYLKRLQARADALTELI
;
A
#
# COMPACT_ATOMS: atom_id res chain seq x y z
N MET A 1 -10.96 -0.30 -2.96
CA MET A 1 -10.86 -1.35 -1.91
C MET A 1 -9.39 -1.73 -1.73
N THR A 2 -8.67 -1.04 -0.85
CA THR A 2 -7.24 -1.29 -0.60
C THR A 2 -7.10 -2.41 0.43
N GLN A 3 -6.84 -3.63 -0.04
CA GLN A 3 -6.55 -4.76 0.84
C GLN A 3 -5.31 -4.47 1.68
N HIS A 4 -5.49 -4.21 2.97
CA HIS A 4 -4.39 -4.17 3.94
C HIS A 4 -3.75 -5.57 4.02
N ARG A 5 -2.64 -5.76 3.29
CA ARG A 5 -1.73 -6.87 3.53
C ARG A 5 -1.00 -6.61 4.84
N PHE A 6 -1.55 -7.09 5.96
CA PHE A 6 -0.72 -7.35 7.13
C PHE A 6 0.42 -8.28 6.70
N SER A 7 1.64 -8.03 7.21
CA SER A 7 2.78 -8.93 6.97
C SER A 7 2.34 -10.34 7.32
N GLY A 8 2.40 -11.27 6.35
CA GLY A 8 1.95 -12.65 6.55
C GLY A 8 2.57 -13.28 7.79
N ARG A 9 3.82 -12.90 8.12
CA ARG A 9 4.56 -13.33 9.32
C ARG A 9 3.90 -12.92 10.63
N LEU A 10 3.35 -11.71 10.71
CA LEU A 10 2.65 -11.25 11.92
C LEU A 10 1.37 -12.05 12.14
N MET A 11 0.68 -12.39 11.05
CA MET A 11 -0.58 -13.10 11.11
C MET A 11 -0.38 -14.58 11.42
N THR A 12 0.66 -15.21 10.87
CA THR A 12 1.07 -16.57 11.28
C THR A 12 1.43 -16.62 12.75
N LEU A 13 2.13 -15.61 13.28
CA LEU A 13 2.44 -15.53 14.71
C LEU A 13 1.17 -15.43 15.56
N ALA A 14 0.19 -14.61 15.15
CA ALA A 14 -1.07 -14.48 15.86
C ALA A 14 -1.86 -15.80 15.89
N TYR A 15 -1.93 -16.53 14.78
CA TYR A 15 -2.59 -17.84 14.75
C TYR A 15 -1.88 -18.89 15.60
N CYS A 16 -0.54 -18.95 15.55
CA CYS A 16 0.24 -19.85 16.39
C CYS A 16 0.06 -19.55 17.88
N LEU A 17 0.05 -18.25 18.26
CA LEU A 17 -0.16 -17.83 19.65
C LEU A 17 -1.56 -18.19 20.15
N SER A 18 -2.60 -17.97 19.34
CA SER A 18 -3.98 -18.34 19.67
C SER A 18 -4.14 -19.85 19.87
N LEU A 19 -3.52 -20.66 19.00
CA LEU A 19 -3.52 -22.12 19.11
C LEU A 19 -2.81 -22.57 20.39
N LEU A 20 -1.65 -21.99 20.69
CA LEU A 20 -0.88 -22.29 21.90
C LEU A 20 -1.67 -21.96 23.17
N LEU A 21 -2.35 -20.81 23.19
CA LEU A 21 -3.14 -20.37 24.34
C LEU A 21 -4.32 -21.32 24.60
N ILE A 22 -5.02 -21.76 23.55
CA ILE A 22 -6.11 -22.75 23.67
C ILE A 22 -5.58 -24.13 24.10
N ALA A 23 -4.40 -24.55 23.61
CA ALA A 23 -3.78 -25.80 24.03
C ALA A 23 -3.40 -25.79 25.52
N VAL A 24 -2.80 -24.70 26.00
CA VAL A 24 -2.48 -24.52 27.43
C VAL A 24 -3.75 -24.51 28.28
N TYR A 25 -4.81 -23.81 27.84
CA TYR A 25 -6.09 -23.80 28.53
C TYR A 25 -6.74 -25.19 28.60
N THR A 26 -6.68 -25.96 27.51
CA THR A 26 -7.21 -27.34 27.47
C THR A 26 -6.44 -28.25 28.43
N LEU A 27 -5.10 -28.10 28.49
CA LEU A 27 -4.26 -28.86 29.42
C LEU A 27 -4.55 -28.51 30.88
N TRP A 28 -4.80 -27.22 31.16
CA TRP A 28 -5.22 -26.75 32.49
C TRP A 28 -6.56 -27.35 32.91
N LEU A 29 -7.57 -27.36 32.02
CA LEU A 29 -8.87 -27.99 32.30
C LEU A 29 -8.75 -29.49 32.57
N TYR A 30 -7.87 -30.18 31.84
CA TYR A 30 -7.56 -31.59 32.08
C TYR A 30 -6.95 -31.79 33.47
N ALA A 31 -5.98 -30.96 33.85
CA ALA A 31 -5.33 -31.02 35.16
C ALA A 31 -6.30 -30.71 36.33
N MET A 32 -7.30 -29.85 36.09
CA MET A 32 -8.34 -29.51 37.07
C MET A 32 -9.51 -30.52 37.12
N GLY A 33 -9.51 -31.55 36.27
CA GLY A 33 -10.54 -32.59 36.26
C GLY A 33 -11.89 -32.15 35.67
N GLU A 34 -11.94 -31.03 34.96
CA GLU A 34 -13.17 -30.46 34.39
C GLU A 34 -13.48 -31.03 32.99
N TYR A 35 -13.79 -32.32 32.95
CA TYR A 35 -13.97 -33.07 31.69
C TYR A 35 -15.14 -32.58 30.82
N GLN A 36 -16.12 -31.87 31.39
CA GLN A 36 -17.26 -31.32 30.64
C GLN A 36 -16.84 -30.20 29.67
N GLN A 37 -15.79 -29.43 29.99
CA GLN A 37 -15.29 -28.35 29.14
C GLN A 37 -14.19 -28.79 28.17
N LEU A 38 -13.60 -29.98 28.43
CA LEU A 38 -12.52 -30.55 27.65
C LEU A 38 -12.95 -30.83 26.20
N LEU A 39 -14.17 -31.34 25.99
CA LEU A 39 -14.66 -31.70 24.65
C LEU A 39 -14.83 -30.47 23.75
N LEU A 40 -15.40 -29.38 24.28
CA LEU A 40 -15.54 -28.15 23.50
C LEU A 40 -14.19 -27.48 23.21
N THR A 41 -13.31 -27.40 24.21
CA THR A 41 -12.00 -26.76 24.03
C THR A 41 -11.11 -27.54 23.06
N ALA A 42 -11.16 -28.88 23.10
CA ALA A 42 -10.51 -29.73 22.10
C ALA A 42 -11.10 -29.53 20.69
N PHE A 43 -12.42 -29.38 20.56
CA PHE A 43 -13.06 -29.08 19.27
C PHE A 43 -12.63 -27.72 18.71
N VAL A 44 -12.58 -26.69 19.55
CA VAL A 44 -12.09 -25.35 19.16
C VAL A 44 -10.61 -25.39 18.78
N MET A 45 -9.78 -26.19 19.48
CA MET A 45 -8.37 -26.39 19.12
C MET A 45 -8.20 -27.00 17.73
N LEU A 46 -9.01 -28.01 17.39
CA LEU A 46 -9.01 -28.63 16.05
C LEU A 46 -9.39 -27.62 14.96
N ILE A 47 -10.37 -26.77 15.23
CA ILE A 47 -10.77 -25.71 14.30
C ILE A 47 -9.65 -24.66 14.16
N MET A 48 -9.03 -24.23 15.25
CA MET A 48 -7.88 -23.32 15.20
C MET A 48 -6.72 -23.90 14.38
N LEU A 49 -6.42 -25.18 14.57
CA LEU A 49 -5.41 -25.90 13.80
C LEU A 49 -5.77 -25.92 12.31
N ALA A 50 -7.03 -26.23 11.97
CA ALA A 50 -7.51 -26.18 10.59
C ALA A 50 -7.40 -24.76 10.00
N THR A 51 -7.70 -23.70 10.77
CA THR A 51 -7.54 -22.31 10.29
C THR A 51 -6.09 -21.93 10.05
N LEU A 52 -5.15 -22.38 10.89
CA LEU A 52 -3.72 -22.18 10.70
C LEU A 52 -3.21 -22.89 9.44
N LEU A 53 -3.63 -24.14 9.24
CA LEU A 53 -3.30 -24.92 8.04
C LEU A 53 -3.87 -24.29 6.76
N LEU A 54 -5.12 -23.81 6.80
CA LEU A 54 -5.74 -23.06 5.71
C LEU A 54 -5.00 -21.75 5.40
N HIS A 55 -4.50 -21.06 6.43
CA HIS A 55 -3.71 -19.84 6.25
C HIS A 55 -2.34 -20.13 5.60
N LEU A 56 -1.70 -21.24 5.97
CA LEU A 56 -0.43 -21.70 5.38
C LEU A 56 -0.61 -22.27 3.96
N GLY A 57 -1.76 -22.87 3.65
CA GLY A 57 -2.01 -23.61 2.42
C GLY A 57 -2.34 -22.79 1.17
N GLN A 58 -2.39 -21.46 1.24
CA GLN A 58 -2.58 -20.49 0.13
C GLN A 58 -3.75 -20.70 -0.86
N GLY A 59 -4.56 -21.77 -0.75
CA GLY A 59 -5.52 -22.19 -1.78
C GLY A 59 -6.94 -21.63 -1.68
N LEU A 60 -7.30 -20.93 -0.61
CA LEU A 60 -8.64 -20.34 -0.43
C LEU A 60 -8.52 -18.85 -0.07
N GLN A 61 -9.49 -18.05 -0.53
CA GLN A 61 -9.53 -16.60 -0.33
C GLN A 61 -9.18 -16.23 1.13
N ALA A 62 -8.18 -15.37 1.31
CA ALA A 62 -7.56 -15.03 2.61
C ALA A 62 -8.52 -14.47 3.71
N TYR A 63 -9.80 -14.31 3.39
CA TYR A 63 -10.86 -13.84 4.28
C TYR A 63 -11.47 -14.98 5.13
N SER A 64 -11.57 -16.21 4.59
CA SER A 64 -12.24 -17.34 5.26
C SER A 64 -11.57 -17.78 6.58
N PRO A 65 -10.23 -17.88 6.73
CA PRO A 65 -9.64 -18.32 8.00
C PRO A 65 -9.75 -17.27 9.11
N ARG A 66 -9.89 -15.97 8.75
CA ARG A 66 -9.99 -14.88 9.74
C ARG A 66 -11.36 -14.86 10.41
N VAL A 67 -12.42 -14.98 9.61
CA VAL A 67 -13.81 -15.00 10.12
C VAL A 67 -14.05 -16.26 10.95
N LEU A 68 -13.51 -17.40 10.51
CA LEU A 68 -13.68 -18.67 11.21
C LEU A 68 -12.95 -18.66 12.55
N ALA A 69 -11.74 -18.11 12.60
CA ALA A 69 -11.02 -17.97 13.85
C ALA A 69 -11.73 -17.03 14.84
N LEU A 70 -12.27 -15.92 14.33
CA LEU A 70 -13.07 -15.01 15.12
C LEU A 70 -14.31 -15.70 15.73
N GLY A 71 -15.07 -16.42 14.90
CA GLY A 71 -16.26 -17.16 15.34
C GLY A 71 -15.94 -18.14 16.48
N CYS A 72 -14.83 -18.86 16.38
CA CYS A 72 -14.36 -19.74 17.46
C CYS A 72 -14.04 -18.99 18.75
N THR A 73 -13.36 -17.84 18.67
CA THR A 73 -13.06 -17.03 19.87
C THR A 73 -14.33 -16.52 20.56
N PHE A 74 -15.34 -16.07 19.80
CA PHE A 74 -16.62 -15.66 20.36
C PHE A 74 -17.38 -16.85 20.98
N LEU A 75 -17.47 -17.97 20.29
CA LEU A 75 -18.17 -19.16 20.79
C LEU A 75 -17.55 -19.70 22.07
N LEU A 76 -16.21 -19.74 22.14
CA LEU A 76 -15.48 -20.19 23.34
C LEU A 76 -15.78 -19.28 24.53
N VAL A 77 -15.75 -17.96 24.33
CA VAL A 77 -16.01 -16.99 25.40
C VAL A 77 -17.47 -17.06 25.85
N ILE A 78 -18.43 -17.08 24.92
CA ILE A 78 -19.86 -17.20 25.25
C ILE A 78 -20.14 -18.46 26.07
N PHE A 79 -19.55 -19.60 25.67
CA PHE A 79 -19.73 -20.85 26.37
C PHE A 79 -19.08 -20.86 27.76
N ALA A 80 -17.86 -20.32 27.87
CA ALA A 80 -17.16 -20.22 29.15
C ALA A 80 -17.96 -19.37 30.17
N LEU A 81 -18.50 -18.24 29.72
CA LEU A 81 -19.35 -17.36 30.54
C LEU A 81 -20.69 -18.00 30.91
N HIS A 82 -21.28 -18.81 30.03
CA HIS A 82 -22.54 -19.49 30.31
C HIS A 82 -22.41 -20.58 31.38
N GLN A 83 -21.28 -21.29 31.40
CA GLN A 83 -21.04 -22.33 32.41
C GLN A 83 -20.62 -21.78 33.77
N ARG A 84 -19.87 -20.68 33.79
CA ARG A 84 -19.38 -20.06 35.03
C ARG A 84 -19.71 -18.57 35.06
N PRO A 85 -20.84 -18.17 35.65
CA PRO A 85 -21.21 -16.76 35.73
C PRO A 85 -20.29 -15.90 36.63
N GLU A 86 -19.42 -16.52 37.44
CA GLU A 86 -18.43 -15.84 38.31
C GLU A 86 -17.12 -15.48 37.57
N THR A 87 -17.03 -15.71 36.26
CA THR A 87 -15.81 -15.44 35.48
C THR A 87 -15.47 -13.95 35.39
N SER A 88 -14.18 -13.63 35.48
CA SER A 88 -13.67 -12.27 35.37
C SER A 88 -14.08 -11.57 34.06
N ILE A 89 -14.37 -10.27 34.17
CA ILE A 89 -14.76 -9.40 33.05
C ILE A 89 -13.72 -9.30 31.93
N LEU A 90 -12.47 -9.68 32.21
CA LEU A 90 -11.36 -9.73 31.24
C LEU A 90 -11.64 -10.67 30.06
N TRP A 91 -12.50 -11.69 30.24
CA TRP A 91 -12.89 -12.63 29.18
C TRP A 91 -13.66 -11.95 28.04
N VAL A 92 -14.40 -10.87 28.33
CA VAL A 92 -15.14 -10.09 27.33
C VAL A 92 -14.18 -9.25 26.45
N GLY A 93 -13.00 -8.89 26.97
CA GLY A 93 -11.99 -8.13 26.24
C GLY A 93 -11.30 -8.90 25.12
N LEU A 94 -11.06 -10.21 25.32
CA LEU A 94 -10.39 -11.11 24.36
C LEU A 94 -11.01 -11.09 22.96
N PRO A 95 -12.32 -11.36 22.78
CA PRO A 95 -12.93 -11.38 21.45
C PRO A 95 -12.92 -10.00 20.78
N ILE A 96 -12.94 -8.90 21.55
CA ILE A 96 -12.85 -7.53 21.03
C ILE A 96 -11.43 -7.23 20.52
N THR A 97 -10.40 -7.62 21.28
CA THR A 97 -9.03 -7.47 20.80
C THR A 97 -8.81 -8.31 19.53
N ALA A 98 -9.43 -9.49 19.45
CA ALA A 98 -9.39 -10.34 18.27
C ALA A 98 -10.17 -9.77 17.07
N THR A 99 -11.35 -9.16 17.26
CA THR A 99 -12.10 -8.48 16.18
C THR A 99 -11.27 -7.37 15.56
N PHE A 100 -10.67 -6.53 16.41
CA PHE A 100 -9.81 -5.48 15.92
C PHE A 100 -8.58 -6.09 15.26
N LEU A 101 -7.92 -7.12 15.79
CA LEU A 101 -6.71 -7.66 15.17
C LEU A 101 -6.97 -8.31 13.79
N LEU A 102 -8.07 -9.04 13.64
CA LEU A 102 -8.32 -9.92 12.49
C LEU A 102 -9.15 -9.25 11.37
N LEU A 103 -9.99 -8.26 11.67
CA LEU A 103 -10.90 -7.64 10.70
C LEU A 103 -10.52 -6.19 10.34
N PRO A 104 -10.98 -5.69 9.16
CA PRO A 104 -10.87 -4.28 8.83
C PRO A 104 -11.67 -3.42 9.81
N LEU A 105 -11.21 -2.19 10.04
CA LEU A 105 -11.70 -1.29 11.10
C LEU A 105 -13.22 -1.15 11.13
N TRP A 106 -13.85 -0.97 9.96
CA TRP A 106 -15.30 -0.82 9.88
C TRP A 106 -16.07 -2.08 10.28
N ALA A 107 -15.62 -3.26 9.81
CA ALA A 107 -16.24 -4.52 10.18
C ALA A 107 -16.01 -4.85 11.68
N ALA A 108 -14.82 -4.57 12.21
CA ALA A 108 -14.53 -4.75 13.63
C ALA A 108 -15.43 -3.86 14.51
N PHE A 109 -15.68 -2.61 14.10
CA PHE A 109 -16.56 -1.69 14.81
C PHE A 109 -18.02 -2.17 14.81
N ILE A 110 -18.55 -2.59 13.66
CA ILE A 110 -19.92 -3.10 13.54
C ILE A 110 -20.11 -4.35 14.38
N ILE A 111 -19.20 -5.32 14.30
CA ILE A 111 -19.30 -6.58 15.05
C ILE A 111 -19.21 -6.31 16.55
N SER A 112 -18.29 -5.44 16.98
CA SER A 112 -18.14 -5.12 18.40
C SER A 112 -19.40 -4.42 18.93
N LEU A 113 -19.91 -3.40 18.23
CA LEU A 113 -21.13 -2.70 18.63
C LEU A 113 -22.37 -3.63 18.62
N GLY A 114 -22.48 -4.50 17.62
CA GLY A 114 -23.58 -5.47 17.51
C GLY A 114 -23.58 -6.56 18.59
N MET A 115 -22.44 -6.82 19.23
CA MET A 115 -22.33 -7.82 20.30
C MET A 115 -22.69 -7.27 21.69
N ILE A 116 -22.81 -5.95 21.87
CA ILE A 116 -23.24 -5.31 23.12
C ILE A 116 -24.55 -5.90 23.68
N PRO A 117 -25.65 -6.02 22.91
CA PRO A 117 -26.90 -6.60 23.42
C PRO A 117 -26.75 -8.09 23.77
N VAL A 118 -25.87 -8.82 23.09
CA VAL A 118 -25.59 -10.24 23.37
C VAL A 118 -24.91 -10.38 24.74
N TRP A 119 -23.95 -9.52 25.07
CA TRP A 119 -23.31 -9.52 26.39
C TRP A 119 -24.29 -9.21 27.52
N TYR A 120 -25.26 -8.33 27.27
CA TYR A 120 -26.30 -7.97 28.24
C TYR A 120 -27.34 -9.08 28.45
N TRP A 121 -27.55 -9.93 27.44
CA TRP A 121 -28.51 -11.04 27.50
C TRP A 121 -27.93 -12.30 28.17
N LEU A 122 -26.60 -12.42 28.25
CA LEU A 122 -25.94 -13.51 28.98
C LEU A 122 -26.18 -13.41 30.50
N PRO A 123 -26.04 -14.52 31.27
CA PRO A 123 -26.20 -14.53 32.73
C PRO A 123 -25.23 -13.60 33.48
N LEU A 124 -24.17 -13.12 32.81
CA LEU A 124 -23.27 -12.07 33.28
C LEU A 124 -23.93 -10.68 33.28
N GLY A 125 -24.88 -10.42 32.38
CA GLY A 125 -25.50 -9.11 32.13
C GLY A 125 -26.24 -8.51 33.33
N SER A 126 -26.71 -9.35 34.27
CA SER A 126 -27.33 -8.89 35.52
C SER A 126 -26.33 -8.34 36.54
N GLN A 127 -25.04 -8.67 36.40
CA GLN A 127 -23.94 -8.15 37.21
C GLN A 127 -23.16 -7.01 36.51
N LEU A 128 -23.36 -6.83 35.19
CA LEU A 128 -22.74 -5.74 34.43
C LEU A 128 -23.44 -4.41 34.72
N GLY A 129 -22.89 -3.64 35.65
CA GLY A 129 -23.25 -2.23 35.84
C GLY A 129 -22.83 -1.36 34.65
N TRP A 130 -23.35 -0.13 34.57
CA TRP A 130 -23.02 0.84 33.51
C TRP A 130 -21.51 1.11 33.36
N ASP A 131 -20.73 0.94 34.42
CA ASP A 131 -19.27 1.10 34.44
C ASP A 131 -18.57 0.14 33.46
N THR A 132 -19.12 -1.06 33.30
CA THR A 132 -18.58 -2.09 32.41
C THR A 132 -18.86 -1.77 30.94
N ALA A 133 -20.01 -1.16 30.65
CA ALA A 133 -20.34 -0.66 29.31
C ALA A 133 -19.42 0.50 28.91
N TRP A 134 -19.07 1.38 29.85
CA TRP A 134 -18.07 2.42 29.63
C TRP A 134 -16.66 1.84 29.42
N GLY A 135 -16.26 0.84 30.20
CA GLY A 135 -15.03 0.06 29.96
C GLY A 135 -14.98 -0.58 28.56
N TYR A 136 -16.11 -1.11 28.10
CA TYR A 136 -16.26 -1.68 26.77
C TYR A 136 -16.08 -0.62 25.67
N LEU A 137 -16.78 0.51 25.79
CA LEU A 137 -16.71 1.62 24.83
C LEU A 137 -15.30 2.23 24.78
N THR A 138 -14.67 2.43 25.94
CA THR A 138 -13.30 2.97 26.01
C THR A 138 -12.29 2.03 25.36
N LEU A 139 -12.40 0.71 25.55
CA LEU A 139 -11.54 -0.28 24.90
C LEU A 139 -11.71 -0.25 23.37
N VAL A 140 -12.95 -0.20 22.88
CA VAL A 140 -13.26 -0.11 21.43
C VAL A 140 -12.68 1.17 20.83
N LEU A 141 -12.83 2.30 21.52
CA LEU A 141 -12.28 3.58 21.08
C LEU A 141 -10.74 3.55 21.06
N LEU A 142 -10.12 3.03 22.13
CA LEU A 142 -8.67 2.93 22.27
C LEU A 142 -8.05 2.04 21.17
N LEU A 143 -8.71 0.93 20.82
CA LEU A 143 -8.27 0.04 19.73
C LEU A 143 -8.50 0.64 18.34
N ALA A 144 -9.42 1.59 18.19
CA ALA A 144 -9.68 2.28 16.93
C ALA A 144 -8.66 3.39 16.62
N LEU A 145 -8.15 4.08 17.65
CA LEU A 145 -7.26 5.24 17.52
C LEU A 145 -5.96 4.96 16.72
N PRO A 146 -5.16 3.91 17.01
CA PRO A 146 -3.90 3.66 16.30
C PRO A 146 -4.11 3.48 14.79
N ARG A 147 -5.22 2.86 14.40
CA ARG A 147 -5.53 2.59 13.00
C ARG A 147 -5.93 3.84 12.22
N GLY A 148 -6.67 4.75 12.85
CA GLY A 148 -6.96 6.06 12.26
C GLY A 148 -5.68 6.86 12.00
N GLU A 149 -4.76 6.87 12.95
CA GLU A 149 -3.45 7.52 12.78
C GLU A 149 -2.61 6.85 11.68
N HIS A 150 -2.62 5.53 11.57
CA HIS A 150 -1.85 4.83 10.53
C HIS A 150 -2.34 5.19 9.11
N VAL A 151 -3.64 5.35 8.90
CA VAL A 151 -4.18 5.82 7.62
C VAL A 151 -3.72 7.26 7.35
N ARG A 152 -3.79 8.13 8.35
CA ARG A 152 -3.38 9.54 8.24
C ARG A 152 -1.88 9.70 7.97
N ARG A 153 -1.02 8.95 8.67
CA ARG A 153 0.45 8.93 8.46
C ARG A 153 0.82 8.42 7.07
N ARG A 154 0.12 7.40 6.56
CA ARG A 154 0.33 6.91 5.18
C ARG A 154 -0.11 7.93 4.13
N ALA A 155 -1.21 8.64 4.37
CA ALA A 155 -1.62 9.72 3.48
C ALA A 155 -0.58 10.85 3.46
N LEU A 156 -0.03 11.20 4.63
CA LEU A 156 1.09 12.17 4.74
C LEU A 156 2.34 11.68 4.01
N LEU A 157 2.77 10.43 4.22
CA LEU A 157 3.95 9.88 3.53
C LEU A 157 3.77 9.87 2.01
N ARG A 158 2.59 9.51 1.50
CA ARG A 158 2.29 9.57 0.06
C ARG A 158 2.24 10.99 -0.48
N ALA A 159 1.77 11.95 0.32
CA ALA A 159 1.81 13.37 -0.05
C ALA A 159 3.24 13.93 -0.01
N THR A 160 4.19 13.24 0.63
CA THR A 160 5.60 13.64 0.71
C THR A 160 6.51 12.81 -0.20
N ASP A 161 5.97 11.78 -0.87
CA ASP A 161 6.74 10.98 -1.81
C ASP A 161 6.93 11.80 -3.09
N PRO A 162 8.15 12.24 -3.41
CA PRO A 162 8.38 13.07 -4.57
C PRO A 162 8.25 12.27 -5.88
N ASN A 163 8.27 10.94 -5.82
CA ASN A 163 8.29 10.08 -6.99
C ASN A 163 6.88 9.63 -7.42
N ASP A 164 6.77 9.23 -8.69
CA ASP A 164 5.57 8.66 -9.27
C ASP A 164 5.26 7.28 -8.65
N SER A 165 3.98 6.95 -8.55
CA SER A 165 3.57 5.70 -7.89
C SER A 165 3.92 4.43 -8.66
N GLU A 166 4.28 4.55 -9.95
CA GLU A 166 4.47 3.41 -10.85
C GLU A 166 5.92 3.27 -11.35
N CYS A 167 6.74 4.29 -11.20
CA CYS A 167 8.10 4.31 -11.71
C CYS A 167 9.01 5.20 -10.86
N ASP A 168 10.32 4.96 -10.97
CA ASP A 168 11.34 5.80 -10.32
C ASP A 168 11.57 7.06 -11.17
N ALA A 169 10.61 7.98 -11.14
CA ALA A 169 10.67 9.29 -11.76
C ALA A 169 9.89 10.26 -10.89
N TYR A 170 10.23 11.55 -10.88
CA TYR A 170 9.49 12.52 -10.09
C TYR A 170 8.03 12.67 -10.58
N HIS A 171 7.10 12.80 -9.62
CA HIS A 171 5.73 13.19 -9.91
C HIS A 171 5.67 14.59 -10.56
N ILE A 172 4.65 14.85 -11.37
CA ILE A 172 4.54 16.11 -12.13
C ILE A 172 4.60 17.37 -11.25
N ASP A 173 4.05 17.32 -10.04
CA ASP A 173 4.09 18.46 -9.11
C ASP A 173 5.52 18.78 -8.67
N THR A 174 6.27 17.76 -8.23
CA THR A 174 7.67 17.90 -7.82
C THR A 174 8.57 18.25 -9.00
N LEU A 175 8.29 17.69 -10.18
CA LEU A 175 9.00 18.01 -11.41
C LEU A 175 8.83 19.48 -11.79
N ASN A 176 7.60 20.01 -11.73
CA ASN A 176 7.31 21.42 -12.02
C ASN A 176 8.01 22.36 -11.02
N GLU A 177 8.01 22.02 -9.74
CA GLU A 177 8.69 22.79 -8.70
C GLU A 177 10.21 22.82 -8.94
N ARG A 178 10.82 21.66 -9.21
CA ARG A 178 12.26 21.55 -9.52
C ARG A 178 12.61 22.29 -10.81
N LEU A 179 11.83 22.12 -11.87
CA LEU A 179 12.02 22.81 -13.13
C LEU A 179 11.95 24.34 -12.96
N ARG A 180 11.01 24.83 -12.13
CA ARG A 180 10.90 26.26 -11.82
C ARG A 180 12.13 26.78 -11.08
N SER A 181 12.62 26.04 -10.09
CA SER A 181 13.84 26.38 -9.34
C SER A 181 15.06 26.42 -10.27
N GLU A 182 15.26 25.40 -11.11
CA GLU A 182 16.37 25.37 -12.06
C GLU A 182 16.25 26.47 -13.13
N TYR A 183 15.04 26.81 -13.57
CA TYR A 183 14.80 27.94 -14.48
C TYR A 183 15.25 29.27 -13.86
N GLN A 184 14.85 29.53 -12.61
CA GLN A 184 15.24 30.74 -11.89
C GLN A 184 16.76 30.78 -11.64
N ARG A 185 17.34 29.65 -11.25
CA ARG A 185 18.77 29.50 -11.02
C ARG A 185 19.58 29.75 -12.29
N ALA A 186 19.17 29.17 -13.42
CA ALA A 186 19.82 29.37 -14.71
C ALA A 186 19.78 30.84 -15.14
N ALA A 187 18.63 31.52 -14.93
CA ALA A 187 18.50 32.94 -15.21
C ALA A 187 19.39 33.82 -14.31
N MET A 188 19.49 33.50 -13.01
CA MET A 188 20.33 34.25 -12.06
C MET A 188 21.83 34.05 -12.28
N LEU A 189 22.24 32.82 -12.59
CA LEU A 189 23.65 32.46 -12.78
C LEU A 189 24.12 32.59 -14.23
N ASN A 190 23.25 33.05 -15.13
CA ASN A 190 23.48 33.12 -16.58
C ASN A 190 23.97 31.76 -17.16
N GLN A 191 23.42 30.67 -16.64
CA GLN A 191 23.71 29.29 -17.05
C GLN A 191 22.71 28.81 -18.09
N GLN A 192 23.07 27.75 -18.82
CA GLN A 192 22.19 27.14 -19.81
C GLN A 192 21.31 26.08 -19.14
N LEU A 193 20.08 25.93 -19.63
CA LEU A 193 19.14 24.93 -19.17
C LEU A 193 18.50 24.30 -20.41
N ALA A 194 18.39 22.98 -20.44
CA ALA A 194 17.66 22.28 -21.48
C ALA A 194 16.70 21.27 -20.87
N VAL A 195 15.60 21.01 -21.56
CA VAL A 195 14.66 19.94 -21.19
C VAL A 195 14.45 19.03 -22.39
N LEU A 196 14.61 17.73 -22.17
CA LEU A 196 14.22 16.72 -23.16
C LEU A 196 12.82 16.21 -22.83
N VAL A 197 11.92 16.31 -23.81
CA VAL A 197 10.59 15.71 -23.76
C VAL A 197 10.68 14.33 -24.39
N ILE A 198 10.36 13.30 -23.62
CA ILE A 198 10.48 11.88 -23.97
C ILE A 198 9.06 11.32 -24.02
N HIS A 199 8.68 10.71 -25.13
CA HIS A 199 7.39 10.05 -25.31
C HIS A 199 7.58 8.56 -25.59
N LEU A 200 6.84 7.72 -24.85
CA LEU A 200 6.88 6.26 -24.91
C LEU A 200 5.54 5.73 -25.45
N PRO A 201 5.35 5.64 -26.79
CA PRO A 201 4.06 5.31 -27.40
C PRO A 201 3.55 3.89 -27.08
N GLN A 202 4.47 2.95 -26.85
CA GLN A 202 4.12 1.54 -26.60
C GLN A 202 3.53 1.30 -25.21
N LEU A 203 3.59 2.27 -24.28
CA LEU A 203 3.22 2.06 -22.89
C LEU A 203 1.73 1.72 -22.71
N ASP A 204 0.85 2.42 -23.41
CA ASP A 204 -0.60 2.19 -23.34
C ASP A 204 -0.95 0.83 -23.95
N MET A 205 -0.45 0.56 -25.15
CA MET A 205 -0.65 -0.75 -25.82
C MET A 205 -0.11 -1.91 -24.98
N ALA A 206 1.03 -1.75 -24.32
CA ALA A 206 1.60 -2.79 -23.49
C ALA A 206 0.73 -3.12 -22.28
N GLY A 207 0.13 -2.10 -21.66
CA GLY A 207 -0.82 -2.28 -20.57
C GLY A 207 -2.07 -3.04 -21.02
N GLU A 208 -2.60 -2.71 -22.20
CA GLU A 208 -3.82 -3.32 -22.74
C GLU A 208 -3.60 -4.75 -23.27
N GLN A 209 -2.50 -5.00 -23.98
CA GLN A 209 -2.26 -6.27 -24.69
C GLN A 209 -1.53 -7.31 -23.85
N PHE A 210 -0.55 -6.89 -23.04
CA PHE A 210 0.32 -7.78 -22.27
C PHE A 210 0.12 -7.66 -20.76
N GLY A 211 -0.73 -6.72 -20.33
CA GLY A 211 -1.12 -6.52 -18.94
C GLY A 211 -0.16 -5.63 -18.14
N ASN A 212 -0.51 -5.41 -16.87
CA ASN A 212 0.18 -4.44 -16.02
C ASN A 212 1.67 -4.77 -15.78
N ARG A 213 2.07 -6.05 -15.88
CA ARG A 213 3.47 -6.45 -15.68
C ARG A 213 4.36 -5.95 -16.82
N ALA A 214 3.93 -6.11 -18.07
CA ALA A 214 4.64 -5.61 -19.24
C ALA A 214 4.82 -4.09 -19.18
N ARG A 215 3.75 -3.39 -18.79
CA ARG A 215 3.74 -1.94 -18.62
C ARG A 215 4.74 -1.47 -17.56
N LEU A 216 4.79 -2.11 -16.40
CA LEU A 216 5.77 -1.78 -15.36
C LEU A 216 7.20 -2.09 -15.81
N ALA A 217 7.42 -3.19 -16.53
CA ALA A 217 8.74 -3.54 -17.06
C ALA A 217 9.26 -2.51 -18.09
N LEU A 218 8.36 -1.95 -18.92
CA LEU A 218 8.69 -0.86 -19.83
C LEU A 218 9.11 0.41 -19.08
N LEU A 219 8.35 0.79 -18.05
CA LEU A 219 8.66 1.96 -17.22
C LEU A 219 10.01 1.79 -16.50
N GLU A 220 10.24 0.62 -15.92
CA GLU A 220 11.49 0.30 -15.23
C GLU A 220 12.69 0.33 -16.20
N ALA A 221 12.53 -0.22 -17.40
CA ALA A 221 13.56 -0.17 -18.43
C ALA A 221 13.89 1.27 -18.85
N LEU A 222 12.86 2.10 -19.08
CA LEU A 222 13.03 3.51 -19.42
C LEU A 222 13.80 4.26 -18.32
N CYS A 223 13.34 4.16 -17.07
CA CYS A 223 13.99 4.85 -15.94
C CYS A 223 15.44 4.41 -15.77
N THR A 224 15.70 3.09 -15.82
CA THR A 224 17.05 2.54 -15.64
C THR A 224 18.01 3.04 -16.72
N ASP A 225 17.59 3.00 -17.99
CA ASP A 225 18.43 3.42 -19.11
C ASP A 225 18.64 4.94 -19.11
N VAL A 226 17.62 5.73 -18.72
CA VAL A 226 17.75 7.18 -18.57
C VAL A 226 18.72 7.53 -17.45
N TYR A 227 18.60 6.93 -16.25
CA TYR A 227 19.54 7.20 -15.15
C TYR A 227 20.96 6.75 -15.46
N GLY A 228 21.15 5.59 -16.10
CA GLY A 228 22.47 5.14 -16.55
C GLY A 228 23.08 6.05 -17.62
N GLY A 229 22.22 6.73 -18.39
CA GLY A 229 22.58 7.68 -19.43
C GLY A 229 22.55 9.14 -19.02
N CYS A 230 22.41 9.50 -17.74
CA CYS A 230 22.31 10.89 -17.26
C CYS A 230 23.25 11.16 -16.08
N ARG A 231 23.46 12.44 -15.74
CA ARG A 231 24.23 12.88 -14.57
C ARG A 231 23.33 12.86 -13.33
N GLU A 232 23.94 12.81 -12.14
CA GLU A 232 23.18 12.87 -10.86
C GLU A 232 22.31 14.13 -10.70
N HIS A 233 22.67 15.22 -11.35
CA HIS A 233 21.94 16.49 -11.29
C HIS A 233 20.82 16.58 -12.33
N ASP A 234 20.74 15.63 -13.26
CA ASP A 234 19.67 15.57 -14.26
C ASP A 234 18.40 15.01 -13.60
N ILE A 235 17.26 15.64 -13.87
CA ILE A 235 16.01 15.36 -13.15
C ILE A 235 15.02 14.73 -14.11
N LEU A 236 14.73 13.44 -13.93
CA LEU A 236 13.69 12.73 -14.66
C LEU A 236 12.36 12.82 -13.91
N GLY A 237 11.30 13.26 -14.59
CA GLY A 237 9.95 13.24 -14.05
C GLY A 237 8.91 12.81 -15.08
N ARG A 238 7.81 12.26 -14.60
CA ARG A 238 6.67 11.85 -15.42
C ARG A 238 5.71 13.03 -15.58
N ALA A 239 5.60 13.53 -16.81
CA ALA A 239 4.79 14.71 -17.13
C ALA A 239 3.36 14.36 -17.55
N GLY A 240 3.14 13.14 -18.06
CA GLY A 240 1.84 12.62 -18.45
C GLY A 240 1.83 11.09 -18.44
N PRO A 241 0.76 10.46 -18.95
CA PRO A 241 0.62 9.00 -18.93
C PRO A 241 1.79 8.28 -19.61
N THR A 242 2.19 8.75 -20.80
CA THR A 242 3.25 8.18 -21.65
C THR A 242 4.41 9.14 -21.88
N THR A 243 4.41 10.29 -21.18
CA THR A 243 5.33 11.40 -21.43
C THR A 243 6.18 11.69 -20.20
N PHE A 244 7.48 11.85 -20.42
CA PHE A 244 8.48 12.15 -19.41
C PHE A 244 9.25 13.40 -19.80
N TRP A 245 9.65 14.19 -18.81
CA TRP A 245 10.57 15.31 -18.99
C TRP A 245 11.87 15.02 -18.25
N LEU A 246 12.98 15.19 -18.95
CA LEU A 246 14.31 15.15 -18.38
C LEU A 246 14.87 16.57 -18.38
N VAL A 247 15.00 17.15 -17.19
CA VAL A 247 15.59 18.47 -16.99
C VAL A 247 17.10 18.32 -16.90
N LEU A 248 17.82 19.07 -17.72
CA LEU A 248 19.28 19.07 -17.83
C LEU A 248 19.83 20.45 -17.41
N PRO A 249 20.19 20.64 -16.13
CA PRO A 249 20.84 21.86 -15.66
C PRO A 249 22.22 22.04 -16.32
N ASP A 250 22.66 23.30 -16.43
CA ASP A 250 23.98 23.68 -16.98
C ASP A 250 24.31 23.01 -18.34
N THR A 251 23.31 22.89 -19.20
CA THR A 251 23.41 22.14 -20.45
C THR A 251 23.02 23.02 -21.64
N SER A 252 23.93 23.14 -22.60
CA SER A 252 23.71 23.83 -23.87
C SER A 252 22.83 23.04 -24.83
N GLU A 253 22.36 23.69 -25.90
CA GLU A 253 21.61 23.01 -26.96
C GLU A 253 22.40 21.84 -27.57
N SER A 254 23.69 22.04 -27.84
CA SER A 254 24.58 20.98 -28.33
C SER A 254 24.73 19.84 -27.34
N GLY A 255 24.83 20.14 -26.03
CA GLY A 255 24.87 19.13 -24.98
C GLY A 255 23.57 18.33 -24.88
N ALA A 256 22.43 19.02 -24.95
CA ALA A 256 21.12 18.39 -24.93
C ALA A 256 20.90 17.45 -26.12
N LEU A 257 21.37 17.84 -27.32
CA LEU A 257 21.31 16.98 -28.52
C LEU A 257 22.20 15.74 -28.37
N LEU A 258 23.38 15.86 -27.77
CA LEU A 258 24.26 14.71 -27.48
C LEU A 258 23.59 13.74 -26.49
N VAL A 259 23.01 14.26 -25.41
CA VAL A 259 22.27 13.43 -24.43
C VAL A 259 21.08 12.75 -25.10
N ARG A 260 20.33 13.47 -25.93
CA ARG A 260 19.22 12.94 -26.72
C ARG A 260 19.66 11.76 -27.59
N GLU A 261 20.73 11.91 -28.36
CA GLU A 261 21.23 10.84 -29.24
C GLU A 261 21.74 9.63 -28.45
N ARG A 262 22.43 9.86 -27.33
CA ARG A 262 22.88 8.80 -26.44
C ARG A 262 21.69 8.01 -25.88
N LEU A 263 20.69 8.70 -25.34
CA LEU A 263 19.49 8.06 -24.81
C LEU A 263 18.73 7.31 -25.92
N GLN A 264 18.57 7.92 -27.09
CA GLN A 264 17.88 7.29 -28.21
C GLN A 264 18.59 6.02 -28.70
N ARG A 265 19.92 5.98 -28.65
CA ARG A 265 20.69 4.76 -28.98
C ARG A 265 20.59 3.70 -27.88
N SER A 266 20.70 4.09 -26.60
CA SER A 266 20.60 3.15 -25.48
C SER A 266 19.22 2.49 -25.41
N LEU A 267 18.18 3.31 -25.53
CA LEU A 267 16.79 2.88 -25.45
C LEU A 267 16.42 1.99 -26.64
N SER A 268 16.83 2.33 -27.87
CA SER A 268 16.52 1.49 -29.05
C SER A 268 17.22 0.13 -29.05
N GLN A 269 18.32 -0.03 -28.30
CA GLN A 269 19.00 -1.32 -28.11
C GLN A 269 18.30 -2.19 -27.05
N ARG A 270 17.41 -1.63 -26.24
CA ARG A 270 16.69 -2.36 -25.20
C ARG A 270 15.56 -3.18 -25.82
N VAL A 271 15.64 -4.49 -25.62
CA VAL A 271 14.59 -5.44 -26.05
C VAL A 271 13.96 -6.05 -24.80
N LEU A 272 12.64 -5.89 -24.67
CA LEU A 272 11.85 -6.56 -23.65
C LEU A 272 11.19 -7.81 -24.24
N VAL A 273 11.09 -8.86 -23.42
CA VAL A 273 10.57 -10.18 -23.84
C VAL A 273 9.12 -10.09 -24.34
N GLU A 274 8.29 -9.25 -23.72
CA GLU A 274 6.86 -9.17 -24.00
C GLU A 274 6.51 -8.13 -25.09
N THR A 275 7.25 -7.03 -25.17
CA THR A 275 6.89 -5.87 -26.02
C THR A 275 7.86 -5.62 -27.18
N GLY A 276 9.00 -6.34 -27.24
CA GLY A 276 10.01 -6.16 -28.28
C GLY A 276 10.94 -4.97 -28.02
N GLN A 277 11.37 -4.30 -29.10
CA GLN A 277 12.28 -3.15 -29.02
C GLN A 277 11.57 -1.92 -28.46
N LEU A 278 12.23 -1.24 -27.51
CA LEU A 278 11.71 -0.02 -26.90
C LEU A 278 11.77 1.14 -27.88
N GLU A 279 10.60 1.60 -28.34
CA GLU A 279 10.50 2.77 -29.20
C GLU A 279 10.26 4.03 -28.37
N VAL A 280 11.14 5.01 -28.51
CA VAL A 280 11.07 6.27 -27.76
C VAL A 280 11.29 7.44 -28.70
N ARG A 281 10.46 8.48 -28.55
CA ARG A 281 10.59 9.73 -29.29
C ARG A 281 11.06 10.82 -28.35
N ILE A 282 12.14 11.51 -28.69
CA ILE A 282 12.76 12.52 -27.82
C ILE A 282 12.91 13.85 -28.57
N ALA A 283 12.38 14.93 -27.99
CA ALA A 283 12.54 16.29 -28.49
C ALA A 283 13.24 17.17 -27.45
N ALA A 284 14.22 17.98 -27.88
CA ALA A 284 14.83 18.99 -27.02
C ALA A 284 14.04 20.30 -27.04
N CYS A 285 13.94 20.96 -25.90
CA CYS A 285 13.37 22.30 -25.75
C CYS A 285 14.26 23.13 -24.82
N LEU A 286 14.56 24.35 -25.24
CA LEU A 286 15.36 25.30 -24.48
C LEU A 286 14.54 26.55 -24.12
N PRO A 287 14.77 27.14 -22.93
CA PRO A 287 14.19 28.40 -22.54
C PRO A 287 14.83 29.54 -23.33
N SER A 288 14.00 30.49 -23.80
CA SER A 288 14.53 31.71 -24.43
C SER A 288 14.98 32.72 -23.36
N ARG A 289 16.03 33.52 -23.64
CA ARG A 289 16.67 34.45 -22.67
C ARG A 289 15.74 35.43 -21.93
N GLN A 290 14.55 35.74 -22.47
CA GLN A 290 13.59 36.67 -21.87
C GLN A 290 12.18 36.06 -21.76
N GLU A 291 12.07 34.75 -21.82
CA GLU A 291 10.76 34.09 -21.73
C GLU A 291 10.22 34.10 -20.30
N LEU A 292 8.91 34.17 -20.14
CA LEU A 292 8.27 33.92 -18.84
C LEU A 292 8.13 32.41 -18.63
N PHE A 293 8.38 31.93 -17.42
CA PHE A 293 8.30 30.50 -17.09
C PHE A 293 6.97 29.86 -17.54
N ALA A 294 5.84 30.56 -17.38
CA ALA A 294 4.53 30.07 -17.82
C ALA A 294 4.43 29.81 -19.33
N ARG A 295 5.11 30.63 -20.15
CA ARG A 295 5.16 30.44 -21.61
C ARG A 295 6.08 29.29 -22.00
N TYR A 296 7.21 29.18 -21.30
CA TYR A 296 8.13 28.05 -21.46
C TYR A 296 7.46 26.71 -21.13
N LEU A 297 6.70 26.64 -20.03
CA LEU A 297 5.95 25.45 -19.65
C LEU A 297 4.89 25.08 -20.69
N LYS A 298 4.15 26.06 -21.23
CA LYS A 298 3.20 25.84 -22.32
C LYS A 298 3.88 25.29 -23.59
N ARG A 299 5.08 25.75 -23.91
CA ARG A 299 5.86 25.22 -25.04
C ARG A 299 6.29 23.77 -24.81
N LEU A 300 6.69 23.42 -23.59
CA LEU A 300 7.04 22.04 -23.22
C LEU A 300 5.84 21.11 -23.36
N GLN A 301 4.67 21.53 -22.87
CA GLN A 301 3.41 20.79 -23.02
C GLN A 301 3.02 20.64 -24.49
N ALA A 302 3.00 21.72 -25.27
CA ALA A 302 2.71 21.66 -26.70
C ALA A 302 3.68 20.74 -27.47
N ARG A 303 4.95 20.64 -27.01
CA ARG A 303 5.92 19.72 -27.60
C ARG A 303 5.65 18.27 -27.22
N ALA A 304 5.18 18.00 -26.00
CA ALA A 304 4.73 16.68 -25.58
C ALA A 304 3.49 16.24 -26.39
N ASP A 305 2.53 17.13 -26.56
CA ASP A 305 1.31 16.86 -27.33
C ASP A 305 1.66 16.54 -28.79
N ALA A 306 2.53 17.35 -29.42
CA ALA A 306 2.98 17.11 -30.79
C ALA A 306 3.72 15.78 -30.97
N LEU A 307 4.43 15.28 -29.95
CA LEU A 307 5.07 13.97 -30.00
C LEU A 307 4.07 12.81 -29.89
N THR A 308 2.97 13.06 -29.19
CA THR A 308 1.86 12.11 -28.98
C THR A 308 0.96 12.03 -30.21
N GLU A 309 0.75 13.14 -30.94
CA GLU A 309 -0.10 13.16 -32.15
C GLU A 309 0.55 12.55 -33.40
N LEU A 310 1.86 12.32 -33.41
CA LEU A 310 2.59 11.70 -34.53
C LEU A 310 2.36 10.17 -34.62
N ILE A 311 1.23 9.66 -34.12
CA ILE A 311 0.87 8.23 -34.11
C ILE A 311 0.18 7.87 -35.41
#